data_AF-A0A954GJ68-F1
#
_entry.id   AF-A0A954GJ68-F1
#
_cell.length_a   1.000
_cell.length_b   1.000
_cell.length_c   1.000
_cell.angle_alpha   90.00
_cell.angle_beta   90.00
_cell.angle_gamma   90.00
#
_symmetry.space_group_name_H-M   'P 1'
#
loop_
_entity.id
_entity.type
_entity.pdbx_description
1 polymer ?
#
loop_
_entity_poly.entity_id
_entity_poly.type
_entity_poly.pdbx_seq_one_letter_code
_entity_poly.pdbx_strand_id
1 'polypeptide(L)'
;MAREFEDARSELLTRLATQLSIFNFAWGAFETTAKFVNPPSIPPNIRPNGANSLVVRSVYYLTQSNPIEGYSVRIDSLRTLLTQFPQFASALPTAPYPPHMTIAGSALDFVRKVRNEFAHGSASFPYPDDVGHWCGKTSQEPNVIGISTRLVLLTMQMMLLRHYSGVNLSLRVLYDEDGFTQDADVDLVLSKLHTKYRVPIIDG
;
A
#
# COMPACT_ATOMS: atom_id res chain seq x y z
N MET A 1 26.35 22.87 13.51
CA MET A 1 26.12 21.59 14.21
C MET A 1 24.79 21.53 14.94
N ALA A 2 24.58 22.15 16.13
CA ALA A 2 23.29 22.01 16.84
C ALA A 2 22.07 22.54 16.06
N ARG A 3 22.20 23.72 15.43
CA ARG A 3 21.13 24.31 14.61
C ARG A 3 20.82 23.47 13.36
N GLU A 4 21.85 23.04 12.64
CA GLU A 4 21.71 22.20 11.43
C GLU A 4 21.05 20.86 11.76
N PHE A 5 21.36 20.27 12.92
CA PHE A 5 20.71 19.06 13.39
C PHE A 5 19.22 19.28 13.68
N GLU A 6 18.87 20.35 14.40
CA GLU A 6 17.47 20.69 14.69
C GLU A 6 16.68 21.02 13.42
N ASP A 7 17.30 21.70 12.46
CA ASP A 7 16.70 22.00 11.15
C ASP A 7 16.44 20.69 10.38
N ALA A 8 17.41 19.78 10.30
CA ALA A 8 17.27 18.47 9.65
C ALA A 8 16.22 17.58 10.33
N ARG A 9 16.19 17.58 11.67
CA ARG A 9 15.18 16.87 12.45
C ARG A 9 13.78 17.43 12.20
N SER A 10 13.63 18.75 12.18
CA SER A 10 12.35 19.41 11.89
C SER A 10 11.85 19.08 10.48
N GLU A 11 12.73 19.08 9.48
CA GLU A 11 12.38 18.67 8.11
C GLU A 11 11.92 17.20 8.06
N LEU A 12 12.68 16.30 8.68
CA LEU A 12 12.37 14.88 8.72
C LEU A 12 11.02 14.59 9.39
N LEU A 13 10.75 15.22 10.53
CA LEU A 13 9.47 15.11 11.23
C LEU A 13 8.32 15.68 10.40
N THR A 14 8.54 16.81 9.71
CA THR A 14 7.55 17.40 8.81
C THR A 14 7.21 16.45 7.66
N ARG A 15 8.23 15.83 7.05
CA ARG A 15 8.05 14.83 5.98
C ARG A 15 7.30 13.60 6.49
N LEU A 16 7.67 13.06 7.65
CA LEU A 16 6.98 11.93 8.25
C LEU A 16 5.51 12.25 8.56
N ALA A 17 5.25 13.39 9.20
CA ALA A 17 3.90 13.83 9.54
C ALA A 17 3.03 14.00 8.29
N THR A 18 3.60 14.56 7.22
CA THR A 18 2.93 14.69 5.91
C THR A 18 2.57 13.33 5.34
N GLN A 19 3.53 12.39 5.30
CA GLN A 19 3.30 11.04 4.78
C GLN A 19 2.26 10.27 5.61
N LEU A 20 2.33 10.35 6.94
CA LEU A 20 1.35 9.73 7.84
C LEU A 20 -0.06 10.29 7.65
N SER A 21 -0.18 11.60 7.42
CA SER A 21 -1.47 12.24 7.17
C SER A 21 -2.11 11.73 5.88
N ILE A 22 -1.33 11.68 4.79
CA ILE A 22 -1.77 11.13 3.50
C ILE A 22 -2.14 9.66 3.65
N PHE A 23 -1.30 8.88 4.33
CA PHE A 23 -1.52 7.46 4.58
C PHE A 23 -2.82 7.21 5.34
N ASN A 24 -3.07 7.95 6.42
CA ASN A 24 -4.29 7.80 7.22
C ASN A 24 -5.55 8.12 6.40
N PHE A 25 -5.47 9.15 5.53
CA PHE A 25 -6.56 9.47 4.62
C PHE A 25 -6.81 8.32 3.62
N ALA A 26 -5.76 7.82 2.97
CA ALA A 26 -5.85 6.69 2.04
C ALA A 26 -6.35 5.42 2.72
N TRP A 27 -5.92 5.15 3.95
CA TRP A 27 -6.38 4.01 4.74
C TRP A 27 -7.87 4.12 5.09
N GLY A 28 -8.34 5.29 5.52
CA GLY A 28 -9.77 5.54 5.76
C GLY A 28 -10.62 5.40 4.50
N ALA A 29 -10.11 5.87 3.36
CA ALA A 29 -10.73 5.65 2.05
C ALA A 29 -10.79 4.15 1.69
N PHE A 30 -9.74 3.39 2.01
CA PHE A 30 -9.73 1.94 1.84
C PHE A 30 -10.77 1.25 2.72
N GLU A 31 -10.87 1.60 4.00
CA GLU A 31 -11.88 1.00 4.89
C GLU A 31 -13.30 1.27 4.39
N THR A 32 -13.54 2.47 3.87
CA THR A 32 -14.82 2.85 3.26
C THR A 32 -15.08 2.04 1.99
N THR A 33 -14.09 1.93 1.11
CA THR A 33 -14.16 1.14 -0.13
C THR A 33 -14.41 -0.34 0.17
N ALA A 34 -13.72 -0.92 1.15
CA ALA A 34 -13.90 -2.29 1.57
C ALA A 34 -15.29 -2.53 2.17
N LYS A 35 -15.84 -1.58 2.95
CA LYS A 35 -17.23 -1.66 3.44
C LYS A 35 -18.22 -1.62 2.28
N PHE A 36 -17.99 -0.77 1.28
CA PHE A 36 -18.83 -0.67 0.09
C PHE A 36 -18.80 -1.96 -0.75
N VAL A 37 -17.61 -2.48 -1.05
CA VAL A 37 -17.42 -3.74 -1.79
C VAL A 37 -18.01 -4.94 -1.03
N ASN A 38 -18.02 -4.87 0.31
CA ASN A 38 -18.46 -5.91 1.23
C ASN A 38 -17.88 -7.31 0.91
N PRO A 39 -16.54 -7.48 0.94
CA PRO A 39 -15.86 -8.75 0.69
C PRO A 39 -16.49 -9.95 1.42
N PRO A 40 -16.65 -11.14 0.83
CA PRO A 40 -17.28 -12.27 1.50
C PRO A 40 -16.51 -12.70 2.76
N SER A 41 -17.20 -13.39 3.67
CA SER A 41 -16.53 -14.01 4.82
C SER A 41 -15.61 -15.15 4.36
N ILE A 42 -14.53 -15.35 5.10
CA ILE A 42 -13.56 -16.40 4.80
C ILE A 42 -14.11 -17.76 5.28
N PRO A 43 -14.06 -18.82 4.45
CA PRO A 43 -14.46 -20.16 4.87
C PRO A 43 -13.73 -20.63 6.14
N PRO A 44 -14.42 -21.23 7.13
CA PRO A 44 -13.82 -21.59 8.42
C PRO A 44 -12.58 -22.50 8.31
N ASN A 45 -12.53 -23.36 7.30
CA ASN A 45 -11.44 -24.32 7.06
C ASN A 45 -10.13 -23.68 6.58
N ILE A 46 -10.14 -22.43 6.10
CA ILE A 46 -8.95 -21.72 5.61
C ILE A 46 -8.64 -20.44 6.40
N ARG A 47 -9.35 -20.23 7.51
CA ARG A 47 -9.30 -19.04 8.37
C ARG A 47 -8.38 -19.31 9.57
N PRO A 48 -7.11 -18.85 9.58
CA PRO A 48 -6.26 -19.02 10.74
C PRO A 48 -6.82 -18.24 11.94
N ASN A 49 -6.82 -18.88 13.11
CA ASN A 49 -7.20 -18.31 14.41
C ASN A 49 -8.58 -17.64 14.45
N GLY A 50 -9.47 -17.99 13.53
CA GLY A 50 -10.76 -17.31 13.46
C GLY A 50 -10.62 -15.81 13.15
N ALA A 51 -9.68 -15.35 12.31
CA ALA A 51 -9.63 -13.95 11.87
C ALA A 51 -10.60 -13.66 10.70
N ASN A 52 -11.57 -12.74 10.82
CA ASN A 52 -12.50 -12.36 9.74
C ASN A 52 -12.82 -10.86 9.78
N SER A 53 -11.83 -10.06 10.16
CA SER A 53 -11.96 -8.61 10.09
C SER A 53 -12.13 -8.17 8.63
N LEU A 54 -12.59 -6.92 8.44
CA LEU A 54 -12.77 -6.34 7.11
C LEU A 54 -11.49 -6.44 6.25
N VAL A 55 -10.32 -6.20 6.86
CA VAL A 55 -9.04 -6.28 6.16
C VAL A 55 -8.73 -7.71 5.72
N VAL A 56 -8.90 -8.70 6.61
CA VAL A 56 -8.63 -10.12 6.27
C VAL A 56 -9.60 -10.61 5.20
N ARG A 57 -10.88 -10.21 5.26
CA ARG A 57 -11.86 -10.48 4.19
C ARG A 57 -11.45 -9.83 2.87
N SER A 58 -10.89 -8.63 2.91
CA SER A 58 -10.37 -7.92 1.73
C SER A 58 -9.16 -8.64 1.13
N VAL A 59 -8.23 -9.12 1.96
CA VAL A 59 -7.11 -9.99 1.55
C VAL A 59 -7.62 -11.23 0.82
N TYR A 60 -8.61 -11.93 1.40
CA TYR A 60 -9.24 -13.09 0.78
C TYR A 60 -9.95 -12.71 -0.54
N TYR A 61 -10.61 -11.57 -0.58
CA TYR A 61 -11.22 -11.02 -1.78
C TYR A 61 -10.22 -10.53 -2.84
N LEU A 62 -8.92 -10.57 -2.60
CA LEU A 62 -7.93 -10.33 -3.64
C LEU A 62 -7.32 -11.63 -4.18
N THR A 63 -7.72 -12.79 -3.65
CA THR A 63 -7.22 -14.10 -4.13
C THR A 63 -7.63 -14.45 -5.55
N GLN A 64 -8.75 -13.88 -6.03
CA GLN A 64 -9.24 -14.06 -7.40
C GLN A 64 -8.98 -12.81 -8.25
N SER A 65 -8.12 -11.89 -7.79
CA SER A 65 -7.72 -10.71 -8.54
C SER A 65 -6.31 -10.90 -9.09
N ASN A 66 -6.10 -10.49 -10.34
CA ASN A 66 -4.76 -10.34 -10.87
C ASN A 66 -4.16 -9.03 -10.33
N PRO A 67 -2.90 -9.03 -9.85
CA PRO A 67 -2.22 -7.80 -9.47
C PRO A 67 -2.18 -6.80 -10.64
N ILE A 68 -2.45 -5.53 -10.35
CA ILE A 68 -2.19 -4.43 -11.31
C ILE A 68 -0.69 -4.35 -11.59
N GLU A 69 -0.32 -3.89 -12.78
CA GLU A 69 1.07 -3.65 -13.18
C GLU A 69 1.83 -2.81 -12.13
N GLY A 70 3.10 -3.15 -11.90
CA GLY A 70 3.95 -2.49 -10.90
C GLY A 70 3.65 -2.86 -9.43
N TYR A 71 2.54 -3.55 -9.12
CA TYR A 71 2.18 -3.88 -7.74
C TYR A 71 3.22 -4.76 -7.03
N SER A 72 3.69 -5.82 -7.71
CA SER A 72 4.72 -6.73 -7.16
C SER A 72 6.04 -6.02 -6.88
N VAL A 73 6.47 -5.13 -7.79
CA VAL A 73 7.69 -4.34 -7.62
C VAL A 73 7.61 -3.50 -6.34
N ARG A 74 6.47 -2.86 -6.08
CA ARG A 74 6.27 -2.05 -4.86
C ARG A 74 6.21 -2.90 -3.59
N ILE A 75 5.67 -4.12 -3.65
CA ILE A 75 5.76 -5.06 -2.54
C ILE A 75 7.21 -5.37 -2.22
N ASP A 76 8.02 -5.67 -3.23
CA ASP A 76 9.42 -6.03 -3.04
C ASP A 76 10.23 -4.82 -2.52
N SER A 77 9.99 -3.62 -3.05
CA SER A 77 10.55 -2.39 -2.50
C SER A 77 10.20 -2.20 -1.03
N LEU A 78 8.92 -2.43 -0.65
CA LEU A 78 8.49 -2.33 0.75
C LEU A 78 9.23 -3.36 1.60
N ARG A 79 9.31 -4.62 1.17
CA ARG A 79 10.02 -5.68 1.92
C ARG A 79 11.48 -5.33 2.15
N THR A 80 12.20 -4.92 1.11
CA THR A 80 13.61 -4.49 1.21
C THR A 80 13.77 -3.32 2.15
N LEU A 81 12.80 -2.41 2.22
CA LEU A 81 12.85 -1.28 3.12
C LEU A 81 12.58 -1.70 4.57
N LEU A 82 11.56 -2.53 4.81
CA LEU A 82 11.22 -3.02 6.15
C LEU A 82 12.37 -3.83 6.78
N THR A 83 13.20 -4.53 5.99
CA THR A 83 14.39 -5.23 6.53
C THR A 83 15.45 -4.30 7.10
N GLN A 84 15.41 -3.00 6.79
CA GLN A 84 16.35 -2.01 7.32
C GLN A 84 15.93 -1.48 8.70
N PHE A 85 14.72 -1.83 9.16
CA PHE A 85 14.07 -1.24 10.32
C PHE A 85 13.60 -2.32 11.29
N PRO A 86 14.35 -2.59 12.39
CA PRO A 86 14.00 -3.61 13.37
C PRO A 86 12.58 -3.48 13.95
N GLN A 87 12.08 -2.26 14.09
CA GLN A 87 10.73 -1.97 14.57
C GLN A 87 9.63 -2.51 13.65
N PHE A 88 9.92 -2.76 12.37
CA PHE A 88 8.98 -3.37 11.43
C PHE A 88 9.22 -4.87 11.23
N ALA A 89 10.03 -5.53 12.05
CA ALA A 89 10.30 -6.96 11.92
C ALA A 89 9.02 -7.82 11.97
N SER A 90 8.03 -7.41 12.77
CA SER A 90 6.70 -8.03 12.86
C SER A 90 5.90 -7.93 11.55
N ALA A 91 6.16 -6.86 10.76
CA ALA A 91 5.49 -6.55 9.50
C ALA A 91 5.94 -7.47 8.36
N LEU A 92 7.18 -7.97 8.43
CA LEU A 92 7.71 -8.89 7.44
C LEU A 92 6.91 -10.22 7.40
N PRO A 93 6.71 -10.79 6.20
CA PRO A 93 6.04 -12.08 6.07
C PRO A 93 6.88 -13.20 6.70
N THR A 94 6.26 -14.00 7.55
CA THR A 94 6.71 -15.37 7.81
C THR A 94 6.11 -16.25 6.73
N ALA A 95 6.90 -16.59 5.71
CA ALA A 95 6.52 -17.63 4.77
C ALA A 95 6.42 -18.98 5.51
N PRO A 96 5.47 -19.87 5.12
CA PRO A 96 4.53 -19.76 4.00
C PRO A 96 3.30 -18.89 4.30
N TYR A 97 2.72 -18.27 3.26
CA TYR A 97 1.47 -17.52 3.38
C TYR A 97 0.29 -18.44 3.71
N PRO A 98 -0.71 -17.97 4.47
CA PRO A 98 -1.95 -18.71 4.67
C PRO A 98 -2.69 -18.98 3.33
N PRO A 99 -3.46 -20.08 3.22
CA PRO A 99 -4.16 -20.44 1.97
C PRO A 99 -5.14 -19.39 1.42
N HIS A 100 -5.61 -18.47 2.27
CA HIS A 100 -6.53 -17.39 1.90
C HIS A 100 -5.80 -16.12 1.41
N MET A 101 -4.49 -16.15 1.21
CA MET A 101 -3.67 -14.98 0.89
C MET A 101 -2.83 -15.21 -0.37
N THR A 102 -2.99 -14.32 -1.36
CA THR A 102 -2.13 -14.23 -2.55
C THR A 102 -1.11 -13.10 -2.40
N ILE A 103 -0.22 -12.93 -3.38
CA ILE A 103 0.69 -11.76 -3.46
C ILE A 103 -0.11 -10.45 -3.32
N ALA A 104 -1.24 -10.33 -4.04
CA ALA A 104 -2.14 -9.18 -3.97
C ALA A 104 -2.60 -8.88 -2.54
N GLY A 105 -3.08 -9.92 -1.84
CA GLY A 105 -3.52 -9.83 -0.45
C GLY A 105 -2.38 -9.61 0.55
N SER A 106 -1.18 -10.11 0.27
CA SER A 106 -0.03 -9.98 1.18
C SER A 106 0.40 -8.53 1.39
N ALA A 107 0.33 -7.68 0.35
CA ALA A 107 0.68 -6.27 0.51
C ALA A 107 -0.25 -5.55 1.47
N LEU A 108 -1.56 -5.81 1.38
CA LEU A 108 -2.54 -5.21 2.28
C LEU A 108 -2.29 -5.66 3.73
N ASP A 109 -1.87 -6.91 3.93
CA ASP A 109 -1.46 -7.38 5.25
C ASP A 109 -0.19 -6.67 5.76
N PHE A 110 0.81 -6.43 4.90
CA PHE A 110 2.01 -5.66 5.26
C PHE A 110 1.65 -4.25 5.69
N VAL A 111 0.83 -3.56 4.88
CA VAL A 111 0.42 -2.20 5.19
C VAL A 111 -0.39 -2.13 6.48
N ARG A 112 -1.25 -3.11 6.73
CA ARG A 112 -1.98 -3.23 8.01
C ARG A 112 -1.01 -3.32 9.19
N LYS A 113 0.04 -4.14 9.08
CA LYS A 113 1.04 -4.30 10.15
C LYS A 113 1.87 -3.02 10.33
N VAL A 114 2.34 -2.40 9.24
CA VAL A 114 3.02 -1.10 9.28
C VAL A 114 2.15 -0.07 10.01
N ARG A 115 0.86 0.07 9.65
CA ARG A 115 -0.08 0.95 10.35
C ARG A 115 -0.14 0.66 11.84
N ASN A 116 -0.22 -0.61 12.22
CA ASN A 116 -0.32 -1.01 13.62
C ASN A 116 0.93 -0.61 14.41
N GLU A 117 2.12 -0.71 13.83
CA GLU A 117 3.35 -0.24 14.50
C GLU A 117 3.32 1.27 14.78
N PHE A 118 2.79 2.08 13.86
CA PHE A 118 2.59 3.51 14.10
C PHE A 118 1.47 3.79 15.12
N ALA A 119 0.35 3.08 15.02
CA ALA A 119 -0.80 3.29 15.89
C ALA A 119 -0.53 2.89 17.36
N HIS A 120 0.31 1.88 17.58
CA HIS A 120 0.70 1.43 18.92
C HIS A 120 1.91 2.18 19.48
N GLY A 121 2.48 3.13 18.72
CA GLY A 121 3.63 3.94 19.15
C GLY A 121 4.92 3.14 19.27
N SER A 122 4.99 1.94 18.69
CA SER A 122 6.22 1.13 18.64
C SER A 122 7.21 1.66 17.61
N ALA A 123 6.76 2.48 16.65
CA ALA A 123 7.63 3.29 15.81
C ALA A 123 8.17 4.50 16.60
N SER A 124 9.46 4.47 16.94
CA SER A 124 10.17 5.62 17.47
C SER A 124 10.20 6.75 16.44
N PHE A 125 10.14 8.02 16.88
CA PHE A 125 10.37 9.14 15.96
C PHE A 125 11.76 9.02 15.33
N PRO A 126 11.88 9.23 14.01
CA PRO A 126 13.15 9.09 13.34
C PRO A 126 14.09 10.23 13.74
N TYR A 127 15.35 9.90 13.89
CA TYR A 127 16.43 10.86 14.08
C TYR A 127 17.21 11.02 12.77
N PRO A 128 17.78 12.21 12.48
CA PRO A 128 18.75 12.35 11.41
C PRO A 128 19.94 11.40 11.65
N ASP A 129 20.39 10.70 10.61
CA ASP A 129 21.53 9.80 10.73
C ASP A 129 22.81 10.60 11.04
N ASP A 130 23.52 10.21 12.11
CA ASP A 130 24.69 10.93 12.66
C ASP A 130 26.02 10.54 11.96
N VAL A 131 25.96 10.17 10.68
CA VAL A 131 27.13 9.62 9.97
C VAL A 131 27.97 10.75 9.39
N GLY A 132 28.84 11.31 10.22
CA GLY A 132 30.08 11.98 9.81
C GLY A 132 29.91 13.18 8.87
N HIS A 133 29.86 14.36 9.47
CA HIS A 133 30.03 15.68 8.84
C HIS A 133 28.91 16.27 7.99
N TRP A 134 27.88 15.52 7.60
CA TRP A 134 26.67 16.09 6.98
C TRP A 134 25.44 15.34 7.53
N CYS A 135 24.47 16.06 8.11
CA CYS A 135 23.14 15.54 8.48
C CYS A 135 22.29 15.18 7.23
N GLY A 136 22.90 14.54 6.23
CA GLY A 136 22.36 14.39 4.88
C GLY A 136 21.72 13.04 4.58
N LYS A 137 21.87 12.04 5.44
CA LYS A 137 21.10 10.80 5.30
C LYS A 137 19.77 10.96 6.01
N THR A 138 18.76 11.25 5.20
CA THR A 138 17.37 11.33 5.64
C THR A 138 16.86 9.92 5.91
N SER A 139 16.35 9.65 7.12
CA SER A 139 15.69 8.39 7.45
C SER A 139 14.74 7.94 6.34
N GLN A 140 14.72 6.64 6.05
CA GLN A 140 13.86 6.06 5.02
C GLN A 140 12.46 5.69 5.54
N GLU A 141 12.15 5.94 6.82
CA GLU A 141 10.81 5.68 7.37
C GLU A 141 9.67 6.40 6.61
N PRO A 142 9.80 7.67 6.18
CA PRO A 142 8.80 8.30 5.33
C PRO A 142 8.55 7.54 4.02
N ASN A 143 9.57 6.85 3.49
CA ASN A 143 9.42 6.04 2.28
C ASN A 143 8.65 4.74 2.54
N VAL A 144 8.76 4.15 3.74
CA VAL A 144 7.91 3.01 4.17
C VAL A 144 6.44 3.42 4.11
N ILE A 145 6.10 4.59 4.64
CA ILE A 145 4.74 5.13 4.61
C ILE A 145 4.30 5.47 3.18
N GLY A 146 5.18 6.09 2.39
CA GLY A 146 4.90 6.45 1.00
C GLY A 146 4.60 5.24 0.12
N ILE A 147 5.37 4.14 0.27
CA ILE A 147 5.11 2.89 -0.47
C ILE A 147 3.83 2.23 0.05
N SER A 148 3.63 2.20 1.37
CA SER A 148 2.41 1.64 1.98
C SER A 148 1.14 2.34 1.50
N THR A 149 1.19 3.67 1.37
CA THR A 149 0.10 4.48 0.81
C THR A 149 -0.23 4.05 -0.61
N ARG A 150 0.78 3.91 -1.48
CA ARG A 150 0.58 3.49 -2.88
C ARG A 150 -0.03 2.09 -2.98
N LEU A 151 0.44 1.15 -2.16
CA LEU A 151 -0.12 -0.20 -2.10
C LEU A 151 -1.59 -0.20 -1.69
N VAL A 152 -2.00 0.68 -0.78
CA VAL A 152 -3.42 0.86 -0.40
C VAL A 152 -4.24 1.40 -1.56
N LEU A 153 -3.75 2.41 -2.28
CA LEU A 153 -4.44 2.97 -3.45
C LEU A 153 -4.63 1.91 -4.55
N LEU A 154 -3.57 1.17 -4.89
CA LEU A 154 -3.64 0.07 -5.86
C LEU A 154 -4.55 -1.06 -5.38
N THR A 155 -4.56 -1.34 -4.07
CA THR A 155 -5.47 -2.32 -3.47
C THR A 155 -6.93 -1.91 -3.65
N MET A 156 -7.28 -0.65 -3.38
CA MET A 156 -8.64 -0.15 -3.62
C MET A 156 -9.04 -0.30 -5.09
N GLN A 157 -8.14 0.02 -6.02
CA GLN A 157 -8.38 -0.16 -7.45
C GLN A 157 -8.66 -1.62 -7.79
N MET A 158 -7.80 -2.55 -7.35
CA MET A 158 -8.03 -3.99 -7.56
C MET A 158 -9.36 -4.49 -6.97
N MET A 159 -9.74 -4.00 -5.80
CA MET A 159 -11.02 -4.35 -5.18
C MET A 159 -12.21 -3.83 -6.00
N LEU A 160 -12.16 -2.58 -6.45
CA LEU A 160 -13.22 -1.99 -7.28
C LEU A 160 -13.32 -2.70 -8.64
N LEU A 161 -12.20 -3.05 -9.26
CA LEU A 161 -12.21 -3.78 -10.53
C LEU A 161 -12.87 -5.14 -10.42
N ARG A 162 -12.52 -5.87 -9.36
CA ARG A 162 -13.14 -7.17 -9.10
C ARG A 162 -14.63 -7.00 -8.77
N HIS A 163 -15.00 -5.98 -8.00
CA HIS A 163 -16.39 -5.73 -7.65
C HIS A 163 -17.25 -5.45 -8.89
N TYR A 164 -16.70 -4.72 -9.84
CA TYR A 164 -17.37 -4.38 -11.09
C TYR A 164 -17.03 -5.29 -12.27
N SER A 165 -16.39 -6.45 -12.07
CA SER A 165 -15.96 -7.31 -13.17
C SER A 165 -17.12 -7.89 -14.00
N GLY A 166 -18.35 -7.88 -13.45
CA GLY A 166 -19.58 -8.22 -14.18
C GLY A 166 -20.20 -7.07 -14.97
N VAL A 167 -19.63 -5.87 -14.87
CA VAL A 167 -19.99 -4.69 -15.65
C VAL A 167 -18.89 -4.49 -16.70
N ASN A 168 -19.24 -4.07 -17.93
CA ASN A 168 -18.28 -3.78 -19.01
C ASN A 168 -17.45 -2.51 -18.71
N LEU A 169 -16.68 -2.54 -17.61
CA LEU A 169 -15.76 -1.50 -17.20
C LEU A 169 -14.37 -1.89 -17.69
N SER A 170 -13.89 -1.19 -18.72
CA SER A 170 -12.50 -1.26 -19.12
C SER A 170 -11.71 -0.20 -18.37
N LEU A 171 -10.71 -0.62 -17.60
CA LEU A 171 -9.65 0.29 -17.24
C LEU A 171 -8.82 0.60 -18.46
N ARG A 172 -8.69 1.88 -18.76
CA ARG A 172 -7.67 2.35 -19.68
C ARG A 172 -6.61 3.03 -18.83
N VAL A 173 -5.45 2.40 -18.71
CA VAL A 173 -4.24 3.14 -18.38
C VAL A 173 -4.04 4.08 -19.56
N LEU A 174 -4.20 5.38 -19.35
CA LEU A 174 -3.85 6.35 -20.37
C LEU A 174 -2.31 6.36 -20.43
N TYR A 175 -1.74 5.69 -21.44
CA TYR A 175 -0.32 5.80 -21.73
C TYR A 175 -0.11 7.15 -22.44
N ASP A 176 0.83 7.97 -21.96
CA ASP A 176 1.40 9.01 -22.82
C ASP A 176 2.48 8.34 -23.68
N GLU A 177 2.77 8.92 -24.85
CA GLU A 177 3.61 8.33 -25.92
C GLU A 177 5.04 7.94 -25.49
N ASP A 178 5.50 8.35 -24.31
CA ASP A 178 6.89 8.20 -23.89
C ASP A 178 7.26 6.85 -23.25
N GLY A 179 6.29 5.96 -22.99
CA GLY A 179 6.57 4.66 -22.39
C GLY A 179 7.15 4.75 -20.95
N PHE A 180 6.91 3.73 -20.15
CA PHE A 180 7.27 3.80 -18.74
C PHE A 180 8.77 3.58 -18.47
N THR A 181 9.32 4.36 -17.53
CA THR A 181 10.61 4.08 -16.87
C THR A 181 10.37 3.70 -15.40
N GLN A 182 11.05 2.65 -14.94
CA GLN A 182 10.72 1.77 -13.81
C GLN A 182 10.49 2.42 -12.43
N ASP A 183 10.90 3.67 -12.20
CA ASP A 183 10.77 4.33 -10.88
C ASP A 183 9.71 5.46 -10.83
N ALA A 184 9.44 6.13 -11.96
CA ALA A 184 8.42 7.19 -12.10
C ALA A 184 7.02 6.66 -12.47
N ASP A 185 6.93 5.36 -12.74
CA ASP A 185 5.80 4.67 -13.37
C ASP A 185 4.52 4.68 -12.51
N VAL A 186 4.62 4.36 -11.21
CA VAL A 186 3.42 4.13 -10.38
C VAL A 186 2.66 5.41 -10.04
N ASP A 187 3.33 6.54 -9.82
CA ASP A 187 2.64 7.82 -9.57
C ASP A 187 1.90 8.28 -10.84
N LEU A 188 2.50 8.02 -11.99
CA LEU A 188 1.89 8.25 -13.29
C LEU A 188 0.69 7.32 -13.51
N VAL A 189 0.84 6.01 -13.23
CA VAL A 189 -0.25 5.02 -13.28
C VAL A 189 -1.40 5.42 -12.35
N LEU A 190 -1.12 5.81 -11.11
CA LEU A 190 -2.14 6.31 -10.18
C LEU A 190 -2.81 7.59 -10.66
N SER A 191 -2.07 8.50 -11.30
CA SER A 191 -2.60 9.75 -11.85
C SER A 191 -3.39 9.59 -13.16
N LYS A 192 -3.12 8.52 -13.93
CA LYS A 192 -3.66 8.27 -15.28
C LYS A 192 -4.65 7.12 -15.35
N LEU A 193 -4.86 6.37 -14.26
CA LEU A 193 -5.91 5.37 -14.19
C LEU A 193 -7.27 6.05 -14.11
N HIS A 194 -7.97 6.07 -15.24
CA HIS A 194 -9.38 6.48 -15.29
C HIS A 194 -10.25 5.27 -15.64
N THR A 195 -11.29 5.04 -14.83
CA THR A 195 -12.36 4.11 -15.18
C THR A 195 -13.22 4.73 -16.28
N LYS A 196 -13.27 4.11 -17.46
CA LYS A 196 -14.25 4.47 -18.50
C LYS A 196 -15.34 3.40 -18.56
N TYR A 197 -16.59 3.82 -18.39
CA TYR A 197 -17.76 2.98 -18.63
C TYR A 197 -17.94 2.80 -20.14
N ARG A 198 -17.94 1.55 -20.64
CA ARG A 198 -18.36 1.26 -22.01
C ARG A 198 -19.86 1.01 -21.98
N VAL A 199 -20.64 1.87 -22.65
CA VAL A 199 -22.05 1.60 -22.92
C VAL A 199 -22.11 0.36 -23.83
N PRO A 200 -22.83 -0.70 -23.46
CA PRO A 200 -23.02 -1.84 -24.35
C PRO A 200 -23.75 -1.36 -25.61
N ILE A 201 -23.15 -1.62 -26.77
CA ILE A 201 -23.84 -1.46 -28.05
C ILE A 201 -24.87 -2.59 -28.07
N ILE A 202 -26.14 -2.23 -27.92
CA ILE A 202 -27.25 -3.15 -28.15
C ILE A 202 -27.45 -3.11 -29.66
N ASP A 203 -26.89 -4.09 -30.38
CA ASP A 203 -27.20 -4.29 -31.79
C ASP A 203 -28.69 -4.68 -31.87
N GLY A 204 -29.49 -3.80 -32.47
CA GLY A 204 -30.92 -4.01 -32.74
C GLY A 204 -31.16 -4.64 -34.10
#